data_AF-A0A542B302-F1
#
_entry.id   AF-A0A542B302-F1
#
_cell.length_a   1.000
_cell.length_b   1.000
_cell.length_c   1.000
_cell.angle_alpha   90.00
_cell.angle_beta   90.00
_cell.angle_gamma   90.00
#
_symmetry.space_group_name_H-M   'P 1'
#
loop_
_entity.id
_entity.type
_entity.pdbx_description
1 polymer ?
#
loop_
_entity_poly.entity_id
_entity_poly.type
_entity_poly.pdbx_seq_one_letter_code
_entity_poly.pdbx_strand_id
1 'polypeptide(L)'
;MARALPARYPLHGAWPEMMRADMAAAFFDRRDTKDLATAVVRGEIPPPCGSIGTGKAKEPVWTRSYCLAFIGRRYDAGAAERAVSEDLADMV
;
A
#
# COMPACT_ATOMS: atom_id res chain seq x y z
N MET A 1 16.53 0.84 15.81
CA MET A 1 15.29 0.30 15.20
C MET A 1 14.27 1.42 15.18
N ALA A 2 13.69 1.74 14.01
CA ALA A 2 12.63 2.74 13.94
C ALA A 2 11.42 2.25 14.75
N ARG A 3 10.83 3.12 15.58
CA ARG A 3 9.69 2.79 16.42
C ARG A 3 8.50 2.39 15.53
N ALA A 4 7.87 1.26 15.81
CA ALA A 4 6.61 0.89 15.16
C ALA A 4 5.53 1.88 15.59
N LEU A 5 4.89 2.54 14.63
CA LEU A 5 3.79 3.46 14.86
C LEU A 5 2.48 2.75 14.49
N PRO A 6 1.41 2.89 15.28
CA PRO A 6 0.11 2.31 14.93
C PRO A 6 -0.42 2.95 13.65
N ALA A 7 -1.23 2.19 12.91
CA ALA A 7 -1.97 2.73 11.78
C ALA A 7 -2.87 3.89 12.21
N ARG A 8 -2.81 4.99 11.45
CA ARG A 8 -3.54 6.21 11.74
C ARG A 8 -4.49 6.55 10.61
N TYR A 9 -5.78 6.60 10.94
CA TYR A 9 -6.82 7.00 9.99
C TYR A 9 -6.96 8.52 9.90
N PRO A 10 -7.34 9.07 8.74
CA PRO A 10 -7.61 10.50 8.58
C PRO A 10 -8.85 10.92 9.39
N LEU A 11 -8.78 12.08 10.06
CA LEU A 11 -9.85 12.59 10.95
C LEU A 11 -11.18 12.84 10.22
N HIS A 12 -11.13 13.19 8.94
CA HIS A 12 -12.32 13.53 8.14
C HIS A 12 -12.65 12.46 7.09
N GLY A 13 -12.05 11.27 7.18
CA GLY A 13 -12.23 10.20 6.18
C GLY A 13 -11.55 10.45 4.82
N ALA A 14 -11.17 11.69 4.52
CA ALA A 14 -10.40 12.02 3.33
C ALA A 14 -8.91 11.68 3.51
N TRP A 15 -8.42 10.75 2.69
CA TRP A 15 -7.00 10.41 2.65
C TRP A 15 -6.19 11.54 2.02
N PRO A 16 -5.08 11.98 2.65
CA PRO A 16 -4.21 13.00 2.05
C PRO A 16 -3.52 12.44 0.80
N GLU A 17 -3.17 13.31 -0.14
CA GLU A 17 -2.46 12.89 -1.35
C GLU A 17 -1.07 12.34 -1.02
N MET A 18 -0.41 12.85 0.02
CA MET A 18 0.86 12.33 0.53
C MET A 18 0.66 11.71 1.92
N MET A 19 0.93 10.42 2.04
CA MET A 19 0.77 9.62 3.24
C MET A 19 2.14 9.22 3.80
N ARG A 20 2.32 9.48 5.10
CA ARG A 20 3.44 8.92 5.88
C ARG A 20 3.18 7.45 6.19
N ALA A 21 4.18 6.74 6.70
CA ALA A 21 4.10 5.30 6.96
C ALA A 21 2.88 4.89 7.83
N ASP A 22 2.53 5.66 8.86
CA ASP A 22 1.38 5.39 9.74
C ASP A 22 0.04 5.48 9.02
N MET A 23 -0.12 6.46 8.12
CA MET A 23 -1.32 6.58 7.29
C MET A 23 -1.33 5.57 6.14
N ALA A 24 -0.18 5.29 5.53
CA ALA A 24 -0.08 4.25 4.52
C ALA A 24 -0.41 2.85 5.10
N ALA A 25 -0.01 2.58 6.35
CA ALA A 25 -0.43 1.37 7.05
C ALA A 25 -1.94 1.29 7.16
N ALA A 26 -2.60 2.37 7.60
CA ALA A 26 -4.07 2.42 7.65
C ALA A 26 -4.73 2.29 6.27
N PHE A 27 -4.15 2.90 5.24
CA PHE A 27 -4.68 2.86 3.87
C PHE A 27 -4.71 1.45 3.29
N PHE A 28 -3.71 0.63 3.62
CA PHE A 28 -3.62 -0.78 3.20
C PHE A 28 -4.13 -1.77 4.25
N ASP A 29 -4.89 -1.28 5.26
CA ASP A 29 -5.45 -2.08 6.34
C ASP A 29 -4.41 -2.93 7.11
N ARG A 30 -3.25 -2.33 7.38
CA ARG A 30 -2.16 -2.91 8.18
C ARG A 30 -2.21 -2.39 9.60
N ARG A 31 -1.77 -3.21 10.55
CA ARG A 31 -1.86 -2.90 11.98
C ARG A 31 -0.96 -1.73 12.38
N ASP A 32 0.25 -1.72 11.86
CA ASP A 32 1.30 -0.76 12.23
C ASP A 32 2.35 -0.64 11.11
N THR A 33 3.29 0.30 11.28
CA THR A 33 4.33 0.56 10.29
C THR A 33 5.34 -0.57 10.12
N LYS A 34 5.46 -1.50 11.08
CA LYS A 34 6.34 -2.67 10.97
C LYS A 34 5.69 -3.75 10.11
N ASP A 35 4.39 -3.96 10.29
CA ASP A 35 3.60 -4.83 9.42
C ASP A 35 3.59 -4.30 7.98
N LEU A 36 3.40 -2.98 7.81
CA LEU A 36 3.55 -2.31 6.51
C LEU A 36 4.92 -2.59 5.88
N ALA A 37 6.02 -2.39 6.62
CA ALA A 37 7.37 -2.63 6.10
C ALA A 37 7.59 -4.09 5.68
N THR A 38 7.01 -5.03 6.43
CA THR A 38 7.07 -6.46 6.11
C THR A 38 6.28 -6.76 4.83
N ALA A 39 5.09 -6.20 4.68
CA ALA A 39 4.27 -6.33 3.48
C ALA A 39 4.92 -5.71 2.24
N VAL A 40 5.67 -4.61 2.39
CA VAL A 40 6.50 -4.02 1.31
C VAL A 40 7.60 -4.99 0.89
N VAL A 41 8.32 -5.59 1.84
CA VAL A 41 9.38 -6.58 1.53
C VAL A 41 8.81 -7.82 0.82
N ARG A 42 7.58 -8.22 1.18
CA ARG A 42 6.87 -9.33 0.52
C ARG A 42 6.28 -8.98 -0.85
N GLY A 43 6.28 -7.70 -1.24
CA GLY A 43 5.65 -7.23 -2.47
C GLY A 43 4.12 -7.23 -2.44
N GLU A 44 3.51 -7.31 -1.26
CA GLU A 44 2.06 -7.17 -1.09
C GLU A 44 1.61 -5.70 -1.21
N ILE A 45 2.52 -4.77 -0.89
CA ILE A 45 2.32 -3.32 -0.87
C ILE A 45 3.50 -2.68 -1.63
N PRO A 46 3.29 -1.56 -2.34
CA PRO A 46 4.37 -0.94 -3.09
C PRO A 46 5.42 -0.29 -2.16
N PRO A 47 6.69 -0.22 -2.59
CA PRO A 47 7.70 0.56 -1.88
C PRO A 47 7.32 2.05 -1.82
N PRO A 48 7.87 2.83 -0.88
CA PRO A 48 7.60 4.27 -0.84
C PRO A 48 8.03 4.95 -2.14
N CYS A 49 7.19 5.84 -2.65
CA CYS A 49 7.45 6.58 -3.90
C CYS A 49 8.30 7.84 -3.69
N GLY A 50 8.58 8.19 -2.44
CA GLY A 50 9.43 9.31 -2.11
C GLY A 50 9.78 9.37 -0.64
N SER A 51 10.31 10.52 -0.25
CA SER A 51 10.67 10.78 1.14
C SER A 51 10.56 12.27 1.46
N ILE A 52 10.16 12.60 2.69
CA ILE A 52 10.12 13.95 3.22
C ILE A 52 11.15 14.14 4.34
N GLY A 53 11.63 15.36 4.53
CA GLY A 53 12.64 15.69 5.56
C GLY A 53 14.09 15.53 5.08
N THR A 54 15.03 15.89 5.94
CA THR A 54 16.47 15.93 5.63
C THR A 54 17.29 15.10 6.62
N GLY A 55 18.38 14.52 6.13
CA GLY A 55 19.33 13.75 6.95
C GLY A 55 18.66 12.59 7.71
N LYS A 56 18.85 12.56 9.03
CA LYS A 56 18.32 11.50 9.92
C LYS A 56 16.81 11.59 10.18
N ALA A 57 16.17 12.69 9.80
CA ALA A 57 14.72 12.88 9.90
C ALA A 57 13.99 12.58 8.58
N LYS A 58 14.67 11.92 7.63
CA LYS A 58 14.09 11.51 6.35
C LYS A 58 13.06 10.41 6.57
N GLU A 59 11.82 10.66 6.20
CA GLU A 59 10.70 9.74 6.36
C GLU A 59 10.18 9.29 4.99
N PRO A 60 9.86 7.99 4.81
CA PRO A 60 9.27 7.50 3.58
C PRO A 60 7.84 8.01 3.42
N VAL A 61 7.46 8.30 2.18
CA VAL A 61 6.09 8.71 1.82
C VAL A 61 5.55 7.91 0.66
N TRP A 62 4.22 7.76 0.68
CA TRP A 62 3.42 7.15 -0.38
C TRP A 62 2.43 8.19 -0.88
N THR A 63 2.29 8.33 -2.19
CA THR A 63 1.19 9.12 -2.74
C THR A 63 -0.04 8.26 -2.94
N ARG A 64 -1.22 8.83 -2.70
CA ARG A 64 -2.50 8.13 -2.87
C ARG A 64 -2.67 7.65 -4.31
N SER A 65 -2.35 8.50 -5.29
CA SER A 65 -2.41 8.14 -6.70
C SER A 65 -1.52 6.93 -7.05
N TYR A 66 -0.32 6.86 -6.48
CA TYR A 66 0.60 5.74 -6.68
C TYR A 66 0.08 4.45 -6.03
N CYS A 67 -0.45 4.54 -4.80
CA CYS A 67 -1.06 3.39 -4.12
C CYS A 67 -2.27 2.85 -4.89
N LEU A 68 -3.16 3.74 -5.37
CA LEU A 68 -4.31 3.35 -6.18
C LEU A 68 -3.90 2.69 -7.50
N ALA A 69 -2.86 3.22 -8.17
CA ALA A 69 -2.34 2.61 -9.39
C ALA A 69 -1.76 1.21 -9.14
N PHE A 70 -1.10 0.99 -8.00
CA PHE A 70 -0.61 -0.34 -7.61
C PHE A 70 -1.76 -1.31 -7.34
N ILE A 71 -2.77 -0.88 -6.57
CA ILE A 71 -3.97 -1.67 -6.30
C ILE A 71 -4.66 -2.03 -7.62
N GLY A 72 -4.93 -1.04 -8.48
CA GLY A 72 -5.52 -1.27 -9.80
C GLY A 72 -4.76 -2.32 -10.58
N ARG A 73 -3.44 -2.17 -10.77
CA ARG A 73 -2.63 -3.17 -11.50
C ARG A 73 -2.68 -4.57 -10.87
N ARG A 74 -2.64 -4.67 -9.54
CA ARG A 74 -2.57 -5.96 -8.84
C ARG A 74 -3.92 -6.68 -8.86
N TYR A 75 -5.02 -5.95 -8.72
CA TYR A 75 -6.35 -6.54 -8.69
C TYR A 75 -7.00 -6.67 -10.08
N ASP A 76 -6.70 -5.79 -11.04
CA ASP A 76 -7.08 -6.01 -12.45
C ASP A 76 -6.31 -7.16 -13.08
N ALA A 77 -5.00 -7.32 -12.79
CA ALA A 77 -4.26 -8.49 -13.26
C ALA A 77 -4.83 -9.79 -12.68
N GLY A 78 -5.16 -9.79 -11.39
CA GLY A 78 -5.81 -10.94 -10.74
C GLY A 78 -7.24 -11.20 -11.22
N ALA A 79 -7.99 -10.17 -11.62
CA ALA A 79 -9.32 -10.32 -12.21
C ALA A 79 -9.24 -10.90 -13.62
N ALA A 80 -8.26 -10.47 -14.43
CA ALA A 80 -8.01 -11.04 -15.75
C ALA A 80 -7.58 -12.51 -15.67
N GLU A 81 -6.69 -12.87 -14.74
CA GLU A 81 -6.25 -14.26 -14.55
C GLU A 81 -7.36 -15.18 -14.01
N ARG A 82 -8.25 -14.66 -13.15
CA ARG A 82 -9.46 -15.39 -12.72
C ARG A 82 -10.46 -15.57 -13.86
N ALA A 83 -10.73 -14.53 -14.63
CA ALA A 83 -11.62 -14.61 -15.78
C ALA A 83 -11.13 -15.63 -16.82
N VAL A 84 -9.82 -15.68 -17.08
CA VAL A 84 -9.22 -16.71 -17.96
C VAL A 84 -9.37 -18.11 -17.37
N SER A 85 -9.21 -18.28 -16.05
CA SER A 85 -9.38 -19.59 -15.41
C SER A 85 -10.83 -20.06 -15.38
N GLU A 86 -11.79 -19.14 -15.21
CA GLU A 86 -13.23 -19.43 -15.25
C GLU A 86 -13.70 -19.76 -16.69
N ASP A 87 -13.20 -19.05 -17.71
CA ASP A 87 -13.46 -19.35 -19.13
C ASP A 87 -12.92 -20.73 -19.55
N LEU A 88 -11.70 -21.08 -19.12
CA LEU A 88 -11.13 -22.41 -19.35
C LEU A 88 -11.88 -23.53 -18.62
N ALA A 89 -12.49 -23.24 -17.47
CA ALA A 89 -13.27 -24.21 -16.71
C ALA A 89 -14.65 -24.50 -17.32
N ASP A 90 -15.19 -23.58 -18.14
CA ASP A 90 -16.47 -23.78 -18.87
C ASP A 90 -16.29 -24.61 -20.16
N MET A 91 -15.04 -24.85 -20.59
CA MET A 91 -14.70 -25.62 -21.79
C MET A 91 -14.43 -27.12 -21.54
N VAL A 92 -14.65 -27.65 -20.32
CA VAL A 92 -14.47 -29.06 -19.93
C VAL A 92 -15.78 -29.66 -19.43
#